data_AF-A0A8T6QIB2-F1
#
_entry.id   AF-A0A8T6QIB2-F1
#
_cell.length_a   1.000
_cell.length_b   1.000
_cell.length_c   1.000
_cell.angle_alpha   90.00
_cell.angle_beta   90.00
_cell.angle_gamma   90.00
#
_symmetry.space_group_name_H-M   'P 1'
#
loop_
_entity.id
_entity.type
_entity.pdbx_description
1 polymer ?
#
loop_
_entity_poly.entity_id
_entity_poly.type
_entity_poly.pdbx_seq_one_letter_code
_entity_poly.pdbx_strand_id
1 'polypeptide(L)' 'MAQVAIFKEIFDQVRKDLNCELFYSELKRHNVSHYIYYLATDNIHIVLENDNT' A
#
# COMPACT_ATOMS: atom_id res chain seq x y z
N MET A 1 -10.25 -8.15 -2.12
CA MET A 1 -10.53 -7.21 -3.23
C MET A 1 -10.61 -5.74 -2.77
N ALA A 2 -11.25 -5.40 -1.64
CA ALA A 2 -11.35 -4.01 -1.18
C ALA A 2 -10.03 -3.39 -0.67
N GLN A 3 -9.20 -4.16 0.05
CA GLN A 3 -7.93 -3.66 0.63
C GLN A 3 -6.94 -3.16 -0.44
N VAL A 4 -6.79 -3.90 -1.53
CA VAL A 4 -5.87 -3.56 -2.64
C VAL A 4 -6.30 -2.26 -3.33
N ALA A 5 -7.61 -2.04 -3.47
CA ALA A 5 -8.14 -0.81 -4.06
C ALA A 5 -7.84 0.42 -3.17
N ILE A 6 -8.02 0.30 -1.86
CA ILE A 6 -7.72 1.37 -0.89
C ILE A 6 -6.23 1.75 -0.96
N PHE A 7 -5.34 0.77 -0.98
CA PHE A 7 -3.92 1.05 -1.10
C PHE A 7 -3.55 1.66 -2.43
N LYS A 8 -4.14 1.20 -3.54
CA LYS A 8 -3.88 1.79 -4.86
C LYS A 8 -4.24 3.28 -4.87
N GLU A 9 -5.35 3.65 -4.25
CA GLU A 9 -5.77 5.04 -4.10
C GLU A 9 -4.80 5.86 -3.23
N ILE A 10 -4.33 5.30 -2.11
CA ILE A 10 -3.29 5.93 -1.26
C ILE A 10 -1.99 6.13 -2.05
N PHE A 11 -1.54 5.13 -2.81
CA PHE A 11 -0.35 5.22 -3.65
C PHE A 11 -0.49 6.29 -4.74
N ASP A 12 -1.64 6.36 -5.42
CA ASP A 12 -1.90 7.38 -6.43
C ASP A 12 -1.96 8.80 -5.84
N GLN A 13 -2.51 8.94 -4.64
CA GLN A 13 -2.54 10.22 -3.92
C GLN A 13 -1.14 10.65 -3.49
N VAL A 14 -0.35 9.73 -2.93
CA VAL A 14 1.05 9.98 -2.52
C VAL A 14 1.94 10.27 -3.74
N ARG A 15 1.71 9.64 -4.90
CA ARG A 15 2.44 10.00 -6.13
C ARG A 15 2.17 11.44 -6.57
N LYS A 16 0.96 11.98 -6.33
CA LYS A 16 0.60 13.35 -6.71
C LYS A 16 1.10 14.37 -5.69
N ASP A 17 0.90 14.12 -4.40
CA ASP A 17 1.25 15.06 -3.33
C ASP A 17 2.70 14.91 -2.83
N LEU A 18 3.41 13.84 -3.23
CA LEU A 18 4.75 13.46 -2.73
C LEU A 18 4.82 13.36 -1.19
N ASN A 19 3.69 13.09 -0.54
CA ASN A 19 3.60 13.04 0.92
C ASN A 19 3.98 11.66 1.48
N CYS A 20 5.29 11.45 1.64
CA CYS A 20 5.85 10.20 2.16
C CYS A 20 5.51 9.93 3.64
N GLU A 21 5.26 10.97 4.45
CA GLU A 21 4.93 10.79 5.87
C GLU A 21 3.53 10.19 6.06
N LEU A 22 2.56 10.68 5.27
CA LEU A 22 1.20 10.12 5.24
C LEU A 22 1.25 8.65 4.78
N PHE A 23 2.04 8.36 3.74
CA PHE A 23 2.21 7.02 3.22
C PHE A 23 2.75 6.04 4.25
N TYR A 24 3.82 6.42 4.96
CA TYR A 24 4.40 5.58 6.01
C TYR A 24 3.43 5.35 7.18
N SER A 25 2.67 6.38 7.55
CA SER A 25 1.65 6.29 8.59
C SER A 25 0.53 5.32 8.21
N GLU A 26 0.08 5.34 6.95
CA GLU A 26 -0.93 4.41 6.44
C GLU A 26 -0.43 2.96 6.37
N LEU A 27 0.81 2.73 5.89
CA LEU A 27 1.42 1.40 5.90
C LEU A 27 1.45 0.80 7.32
N LYS A 28 1.84 1.62 8.30
CA LYS A 28 1.89 1.22 9.72
C LYS A 28 0.50 1.00 10.31
N ARG A 29 -0.48 1.86 9.99
CA ARG A 29 -1.86 1.75 10.46
C ARG A 29 -2.55 0.47 10.00
N HIS A 30 -2.17 0.00 8.82
CA HIS A 30 -2.71 -1.22 8.21
C HIS A 30 -1.90 -2.48 8.51
N ASN A 31 -0.86 -2.43 9.35
CA ASN A 31 0.05 -3.57 9.63
C ASN A 31 0.54 -4.24 8.34
N VAL A 32 0.98 -3.45 7.36
CA VAL A 32 1.60 -4.02 6.16
C VAL A 32 2.98 -4.55 6.52
N SER A 33 3.17 -5.86 6.39
CA SER A 33 4.47 -6.49 6.60
C SER A 33 5.41 -6.17 5.45
N HIS A 34 4.94 -6.38 4.22
CA HIS A 34 5.67 -6.01 3.00
C HIS A 34 4.70 -5.82 1.83
N TYR A 35 5.08 -4.95 0.90
CA TYR A 35 4.36 -4.75 -0.35
C TYR A 35 5.31 -4.93 -1.53
N ILE A 36 4.82 -5.52 -2.62
CA ILE A 36 5.53 -5.71 -3.89
C ILE A 36 4.82 -4.86 -4.93
N TYR A 37 5.52 -3.86 -5.45
CA TYR A 37 5.01 -2.98 -6.49
C TYR A 37 5.61 -3.38 -7.84
N TYR A 38 4.76 -3.87 -8.74
CA TYR A 38 5.15 -4.29 -10.09
C TYR A 38 5.05 -3.09 -11.04
N LEU A 39 6.19 -2.44 -11.32
CA LEU A 39 6.24 -1.30 -12.25
C LEU A 39 5.72 -1.63 -13.66
N ALA A 40 5.95 -2.87 -14.13
CA ALA A 40 5.58 -3.27 -15.48
C ALA A 40 4.07 -3.40 -15.70
N THR A 41 3.30 -3.69 -14.65
CA THR A 41 1.86 -3.94 -14.74
C THR A 41 1.03 -3.00 -13.87
N ASP A 42 1.67 -2.06 -13.17
CA ASP A 42 1.06 -1.18 -12.16
C ASP A 42 0.20 -1.97 -11.13
N ASN A 43 0.66 -3.18 -10.80
CA ASN A 43 0.02 -4.06 -9.84
C ASN A 43 0.72 -3.97 -8.50
N ILE A 44 -0.05 -4.03 -7.42
CA ILE A 44 0.47 -3.96 -6.06
C ILE A 44 0.02 -5.22 -5.32
N HIS A 45 0.98 -5.98 -4.83
CA HIS A 45 0.73 -7.09 -3.92
C HIS A 45 1.08 -6.63 -2.51
N ILE A 46 0.18 -6.85 -1.55
CA ILE A 46 0.29 -6.33 -0.19
C ILE A 46 0.09 -7.51 0.75
N VAL A 47 1.07 -7.73 1.61
CA VAL A 47 1.06 -8.78 2.61
C VAL A 47 0.93 -8.11 3.97
N LEU A 48 -0.16 -8.41 4.66
CA LEU A 48 -0.47 -7.90 5.99
C LEU A 48 0.17 -8.83 7.02
N GLU A 49 0.62 -8.27 8.13
CA GLU A 49 1.29 -9.00 9.22
C GLU A 49 0.36 -10.03 9.88
N ASN A 50 -0.96 -9.79 9.85
CA ASN A 50 -1.98 -10.63 10.49
C ASN A 50 -2.57 -11.73 9.59
N ASP A 51 -2.23 -11.80 8.30
CA ASP A 51 -2.78 -12.83 7.38
C ASP A 51 -2.07 -14.21 7.52
N ASN A 52 -1.26 -14.39 8.57
CA ASN A 52 -0.51 -15.61 8.87
C ASN A 52 -1.17 -16.48 9.98
N THR A 53 -2.52 -16.54 10.02
CA THR A 53 -3.24 -17.50 10.89
C THR A 53 -4.28 -18.31 10.13
#